data_AF-A0A0M3GAK0-F1
#
_entry.id   AF-A0A0M3GAK0-F1
#
_cell.length_a   1.000
_cell.length_b   1.000
_cell.length_c   1.000
_cell.angle_alpha   90.00
_cell.angle_beta   90.00
_cell.angle_gamma   90.00
#
_symmetry.space_group_name_H-M   'P 1'
#
loop_
_entity.id
_entity.type
_entity.pdbx_description
1 polymer ?
#
loop_
_entity_poly.entity_id
_entity_poly.type
_entity_poly.pdbx_seq_one_letter_code
_entity_poly.pdbx_strand_id
1 'polypeptide(L)'
;MEKYNKLRIEWDCRRGMLELDKIIMPFYLKHFDELTDDKKDIFIRLLASTDLQLFSWFFNRDQSSDSEIQSMVEYIQNVQKITTN
;
A
#
# COMPACT_ATOMS: atom_id res chain seq x y z
N MET A 1 0.78 11.94 -21.14
CA MET A 1 -0.37 12.10 -20.23
C MET A 1 -0.01 11.38 -18.95
N GLU A 2 -0.03 12.07 -17.81
CA GLU A 2 0.31 11.46 -16.52
C GLU A 2 -0.78 10.42 -16.20
N LYS A 3 -0.46 9.12 -16.33
CA LYS A 3 -1.40 8.01 -16.12
C LYS A 3 -1.97 7.99 -14.69
N TYR A 4 -1.24 8.60 -13.75
CA TYR A 4 -1.52 8.57 -12.32
C TYR A 4 -1.83 9.98 -11.81
N ASN A 5 -3.02 10.18 -11.26
CA ASN A 5 -3.35 11.43 -10.58
C ASN A 5 -2.75 11.40 -9.16
N LYS A 6 -1.56 11.96 -9.00
CA LYS A 6 -0.81 11.96 -7.73
C LYS A 6 -1.60 12.55 -6.56
N LEU A 7 -2.38 13.63 -6.77
CA LEU A 7 -3.20 14.24 -5.72
C LEU A 7 -4.29 13.29 -5.23
N ARG A 8 -4.93 12.56 -6.15
CA ARG A 8 -5.94 11.56 -5.77
C ARG A 8 -5.33 10.39 -5.02
N ILE A 9 -4.20 9.87 -5.49
CA ILE A 9 -3.50 8.75 -4.86
C ILE A 9 -3.02 9.14 -3.45
N GLU A 10 -2.44 10.32 -3.30
CA GLU A 10 -2.04 10.85 -1.99
C GLU A 10 -3.23 10.94 -1.02
N TRP A 11 -4.41 11.36 -1.51
CA TRP A 11 -5.63 11.37 -0.72
C TRP A 11 -6.08 9.97 -0.32
N ASP A 12 -6.04 9.01 -1.25
CA ASP A 12 -6.38 7.59 -1.01
C ASP A 12 -5.37 6.90 -0.07
N CYS A 13 -4.16 7.45 0.10
CA CYS A 13 -3.18 7.00 1.10
C CYS A 13 -3.51 7.47 2.53
N ARG A 14 -4.35 8.50 2.71
CA ARG A 14 -4.77 8.97 4.04
C ARG A 14 -5.81 8.02 4.61
N ARG A 15 -5.51 7.38 5.73
CA ARG A 15 -6.36 6.33 6.33
C ARG A 15 -6.95 6.74 7.67
N GLY A 16 -8.09 6.15 8.02
CA GLY A 16 -8.73 6.39 9.32
C GLY A 16 -7.94 5.79 10.49
N MET A 17 -7.04 4.84 10.22
CA MET A 17 -6.17 4.21 11.21
C MET A 17 -4.74 4.76 11.12
N LEU A 18 -4.26 5.33 12.22
CA LEU A 18 -2.92 5.94 12.33
C LEU A 18 -1.80 4.97 11.92
N GLU A 19 -1.92 3.70 12.28
CA GLU A 19 -0.92 2.67 11.96
C GLU A 19 -0.80 2.41 10.46
N LEU A 20 -1.91 2.47 9.72
CA LEU A 20 -1.89 2.35 8.26
C LEU A 20 -1.30 3.61 7.61
N ASP A 21 -1.65 4.79 8.11
CA ASP A 21 -1.13 6.06 7.59
C ASP A 21 0.41 6.11 7.70
N LYS A 22 0.95 5.72 8.86
CA LYS A 22 2.40 5.63 9.11
C LYS A 22 3.16 4.67 8.17
N ILE A 23 2.46 3.74 7.51
CA ILE A 23 3.07 2.77 6.59
C ILE A 23 2.87 3.24 5.15
N ILE A 24 1.61 3.48 4.76
CA ILE A 24 1.20 3.72 3.38
C ILE A 24 1.69 5.10 2.91
N MET A 25 1.57 6.14 3.74
CA MET A 25 1.95 7.50 3.35
C MET A 25 3.47 7.64 3.15
N PRO A 26 4.34 7.20 4.09
CA PRO A 26 5.78 7.23 3.87
C PRO A 26 6.25 6.34 2.73
N PHE A 27 5.58 5.21 2.49
CA PHE A 27 5.86 4.37 1.32
C PHE A 27 5.54 5.10 0.02
N TYR A 28 4.36 5.70 -0.08
CA TYR A 28 3.94 6.46 -1.27
C TYR A 28 4.93 7.59 -1.58
N LEU A 29 5.25 8.43 -0.60
CA LEU A 29 6.11 9.60 -0.80
C LEU A 29 7.55 9.24 -1.23
N LYS A 30 8.07 8.08 -0.80
CA LYS A 30 9.47 7.70 -1.05
C LYS A 30 9.65 6.76 -2.22
N HIS A 31 8.70 5.84 -2.45
CA HIS A 31 8.89 4.73 -3.37
C HIS A 31 7.93 4.73 -4.55
N PHE A 32 6.79 5.43 -4.48
CA PHE A 32 5.80 5.38 -5.56
C PHE A 32 6.37 5.82 -6.91
N ASP A 33 7.20 6.86 -6.95
CA ASP A 33 7.81 7.33 -8.20
C ASP A 33 8.81 6.33 -8.80
N GLU A 34 9.45 5.51 -7.96
CA GLU A 34 10.40 4.46 -8.38
C GLU A 34 9.72 3.16 -8.84
N LEU A 35 8.41 3.01 -8.59
CA LEU A 35 7.66 1.83 -9.02
C LEU A 35 7.48 1.81 -10.54
N THR A 36 7.53 0.58 -11.10
CA THR A 36 7.09 0.32 -12.47
C THR A 36 5.59 0.54 -12.60
N ASP A 37 5.10 0.79 -13.82
CA ASP A 37 3.68 1.04 -14.08
C ASP A 37 2.78 -0.10 -13.59
N ASP A 38 3.21 -1.36 -13.75
CA ASP A 38 2.46 -2.52 -13.23
C ASP A 38 2.31 -2.47 -11.70
N LYS A 39 3.41 -2.14 -11.00
CA LYS A 39 3.39 -2.00 -9.53
C LYS A 39 2.55 -0.82 -9.09
N LYS A 40 2.56 0.30 -9.83
CA LYS A 40 1.69 1.45 -9.55
C LYS A 40 0.21 1.07 -9.69
N ASP A 41 -0.15 0.31 -10.73
CA ASP A 41 -1.52 -0.16 -10.94
C ASP A 41 -1.96 -1.11 -9.80
N ILE A 42 -1.10 -2.03 -9.36
CA ILE A 42 -1.36 -2.90 -8.20
C ILE A 42 -1.49 -2.10 -6.91
N PHE A 43 -0.63 -1.09 -6.69
CA PHE A 43 -0.72 -0.23 -5.51
C PHE A 43 -2.03 0.54 -5.46
N ILE A 44 -2.51 1.07 -6.59
CA ILE A 44 -3.81 1.75 -6.65
C ILE A 44 -4.96 0.77 -6.37
N ARG A 45 -4.89 -0.47 -6.87
CA ARG A 45 -5.85 -1.53 -6.51
C ARG A 45 -5.81 -1.86 -5.02
N LEU A 46 -4.62 -1.92 -4.42
CA LEU A 46 -4.45 -2.09 -2.97
C LEU A 46 -5.17 -0.96 -2.21
N LEU A 47 -5.01 0.30 -2.63
CA LEU A 47 -5.68 1.45 -2.00
C LEU A 47 -7.22 1.40 -2.11
N ALA A 48 -7.79 0.65 -3.05
CA ALA A 48 -9.24 0.44 -3.11
C ALA A 48 -9.79 -0.47 -1.99
N SER A 49 -8.89 -1.16 -1.26
CA SER A 49 -9.26 -2.04 -0.14
C SER A 49 -9.68 -1.25 1.10
N THR A 50 -10.50 -1.89 1.94
CA THR A 50 -10.95 -1.30 3.20
C THR A 50 -9.82 -1.25 4.23
N ASP A 51 -9.91 -0.31 5.16
CA ASP A 51 -8.90 -0.15 6.22
C ASP A 51 -8.75 -1.43 7.05
N LEU A 52 -9.85 -2.18 7.30
CA LEU A 52 -9.80 -3.45 8.03
C LEU A 52 -8.99 -4.52 7.28
N GLN A 53 -9.16 -4.63 5.97
CA GLN A 53 -8.40 -5.58 5.14
C GLN A 53 -6.92 -5.22 5.12
N LEU A 54 -6.60 -3.94 4.88
CA LEU A 54 -5.23 -3.46 4.88
C LEU A 54 -4.56 -3.74 6.23
N PHE A 55 -5.27 -3.46 7.34
CA PHE A 55 -4.76 -3.74 8.67
C PHE A 55 -4.47 -5.23 8.89
N SER A 56 -5.40 -6.11 8.48
CA SER A 56 -5.20 -7.55 8.61
C SER A 56 -3.99 -8.06 7.81
N TRP A 57 -3.80 -7.57 6.59
CA TRP A 57 -2.66 -7.97 5.75
C TRP A 57 -1.32 -7.43 6.27
N PHE A 58 -1.29 -6.18 6.74
CA PHE A 58 -0.07 -5.57 7.25
C PHE A 58 0.34 -6.09 8.64
N PHE A 59 -0.61 -6.41 9.51
CA PHE A 59 -0.34 -6.67 10.94
C PHE A 59 -0.78 -8.06 11.44
N ASN A 60 -1.87 -8.64 10.93
CA ASN A 60 -2.42 -9.90 11.45
C ASN A 60 -1.96 -11.17 10.69
N ARG A 61 -0.91 -11.06 9.87
CA ARG A 61 -0.41 -12.14 8.98
C ARG A 61 -1.49 -12.75 8.08
N ASP A 62 -2.56 -12.01 7.85
CA ASP A 62 -3.61 -12.40 6.91
C ASP A 62 -3.08 -12.21 5.48
N GLN A 63 -3.66 -12.93 4.51
CA GLN A 63 -3.24 -12.86 3.13
C GLN A 63 -4.39 -12.43 2.23
N SER A 64 -4.08 -11.60 1.23
CA SER A 64 -5.04 -11.31 0.19
C SER A 64 -5.26 -12.54 -0.68
N SER A 65 -6.50 -12.78 -1.11
CA SER A 65 -6.81 -13.79 -2.12
C SER A 65 -6.21 -13.47 -3.49
N ASP A 66 -5.87 -12.21 -3.71
CA ASP A 66 -5.23 -11.72 -4.92
C ASP A 66 -3.70 -11.72 -4.74
N SER A 67 -3.01 -12.55 -5.52
CA SER A 67 -1.56 -12.72 -5.42
C SER A 67 -0.77 -11.47 -5.77
N GLU A 68 -1.31 -10.60 -6.63
CA GLU A 68 -0.66 -9.33 -6.98
C GLU A 68 -0.72 -8.37 -5.80
N ILE A 69 -1.89 -8.25 -5.17
CA ILE A 69 -2.10 -7.44 -3.96
C ILE A 69 -1.23 -7.99 -2.82
N GLN A 70 -1.21 -9.30 -2.61
CA GLN A 70 -0.38 -9.94 -1.58
C GLN A 70 1.10 -9.62 -1.78
N SER A 71 1.60 -9.73 -3.02
CA SER A 71 2.99 -9.40 -3.36
C SER A 71 3.31 -7.92 -3.08
N MET A 72 2.35 -7.01 -3.29
CA MET A 72 2.52 -5.60 -2.99
C MET A 72 2.55 -5.33 -1.47
N VAL A 73 1.69 -6.00 -0.70
CA VAL A 73 1.71 -5.91 0.77
C VAL A 73 3.06 -6.35 1.31
N GLU A 74 3.57 -7.51 0.87
CA GLU A 74 4.87 -8.04 1.28
C GLU A 74 6.01 -7.10 0.90
N TYR A 75 5.96 -6.51 -0.30
CA TYR A 75 6.92 -5.50 -0.73
C TYR A 75 6.92 -4.27 0.19
N ILE A 76 5.73 -3.73 0.52
CA ILE A 76 5.60 -2.58 1.43
C ILE A 76 6.09 -2.95 2.84
N GLN A 77 5.75 -4.13 3.36
CA GLN A 77 6.22 -4.62 4.67
C GLN A 77 7.74 -4.69 4.72
N ASN A 78 8.38 -5.21 3.66
CA ASN A 78 9.83 -5.31 3.57
C ASN A 78 10.49 -3.92 3.53
N VAL A 79 9.95 -3.01 2.70
CA VAL A 79 10.48 -1.65 2.53
C VAL A 79 10.32 -0.83 3.82
N GLN A 80 9.17 -0.91 4.48
CA GLN A 80 8.91 -0.21 5.74
C GLN A 80 9.51 -0.93 6.97
N LYS A 81 10.15 -2.10 6.76
CA LYS A 81 10.75 -2.93 7.81
C LYS A 81 9.77 -3.18 8.96
N ILE A 82 8.55 -3.56 8.62
CA ILE A 82 7.55 -3.93 9.62
C ILE A 82 7.97 -5.27 10.21
N THR A 83 8.69 -5.22 11.33
CA THR A 83 9.02 -6.43 12.11
C THR A 83 7.78 -6.80 12.92
N THR A 84 6.91 -7.64 12.37
CA THR A 84 5.98 -8.42 13.20
C THR A 84 6.80 -9.41 14.02
N ASN A 85 7.05 -9.06 15.29
CA ASN A 85 7.57 -9.99 16.31
C ASN A 85 6.66 -11.21 16.48
#